data_AF-A0A8J7T5B4-F1
#
_entry.id   AF-A0A8J7T5B4-F1
#
_cell.length_a   1.000
_cell.length_b   1.000
_cell.length_c   1.000
_cell.angle_alpha   90.00
_cell.angle_beta   90.00
_cell.angle_gamma   90.00
#
_symmetry.space_group_name_H-M   'P 1'
#
loop_
_entity.id
_entity.type
_entity.pdbx_description
1 polymer ?
#
loop_
_entity_poly.entity_id
_entity_poly.type
_entity_poly.pdbx_seq_one_letter_code
_entity_poly.pdbx_strand_id
1 'polypeptide(L)'
;MAKDVLLGLFVILLLPTVLATDYYVDKSGISGTCADANPGTIMQPWCTINKAVQTVRAGDTVYIRQGVYYESLTMQNSGAPGNPITFKAYPGDECKGEYAGLKSDCGVVIDGSYVLSGTWQRDGGDIYYIDVPDGVLTQAGKDSVFVEGDRFRYATEPDQATPYFNYGNYNIAQSMTESSVYDPVNLNQANGFWTGGYVKFRFTDSSHRIREITGFTSNTLSFDPLDIDIGNLHDGKYTYIMINHLSLLDQPGEFYIDYKSSPKRLYLITLDRQSPQGQVVSINHRSKGIYMNYKSYIRIEGLEIRKHRGGAIDIQDYYHSDIDGIDVVNNYIHDNGNPEGIFYEGGDGVAAQNVRGLLVENNEFFRNSISAIVFGG
;
A
#
# COMPACT_ATOMS: atom_id res chain seq x y z
N MET A 1 40.99 -48.64 -55.79
CA MET A 1 39.79 -47.93 -55.31
C MET A 1 39.74 -48.06 -53.80
N ALA A 2 40.14 -47.04 -53.06
CA ALA A 2 39.82 -46.95 -51.63
C ALA A 2 38.43 -46.31 -51.52
N LYS A 3 37.61 -46.76 -50.56
CA LYS A 3 36.35 -46.11 -50.19
C LYS A 3 36.53 -45.53 -48.81
N ASP A 4 36.60 -44.21 -48.71
CA ASP A 4 36.62 -43.52 -47.43
C ASP A 4 35.25 -43.68 -46.76
N VAL A 5 35.25 -44.24 -45.55
CA VAL A 5 34.06 -44.34 -44.70
C VAL A 5 34.10 -43.17 -43.73
N LEU A 6 33.32 -42.13 -44.02
CA LEU A 6 33.21 -40.97 -43.14
C LEU A 6 32.34 -41.33 -41.93
N LEU A 7 32.96 -41.46 -40.75
CA LEU A 7 32.24 -41.76 -39.50
C LEU A 7 31.63 -40.46 -38.94
N GLY A 8 30.32 -40.29 -39.09
CA GLY A 8 29.61 -39.11 -38.58
C GLY A 8 29.49 -39.13 -37.05
N LEU A 9 30.11 -38.16 -36.38
CA LEU A 9 30.02 -38.00 -34.92
C LEU A 9 28.67 -37.38 -34.54
N PHE A 10 27.75 -38.19 -34.00
CA PHE A 10 26.44 -37.73 -33.55
C PHE A 10 26.54 -37.09 -32.17
N VAL A 11 26.60 -35.76 -32.10
CA VAL A 11 26.55 -35.02 -30.82
C VAL A 11 25.11 -34.97 -30.34
N ILE A 12 24.77 -35.82 -29.37
CA ILE A 12 23.46 -35.78 -28.70
C ILE A 12 23.46 -34.57 -27.76
N LEU A 13 22.74 -33.52 -28.15
CA LEU A 13 22.53 -32.34 -27.33
C LEU A 13 21.56 -32.67 -26.20
N LEU A 14 22.09 -33.01 -25.02
CA LEU A 14 21.32 -33.13 -23.78
C LEU A 14 20.85 -31.73 -23.37
N LEU A 15 19.69 -31.32 -23.88
CA LEU A 15 18.97 -30.15 -23.38
C LEU A 15 18.58 -30.41 -21.92
N PRO A 16 18.91 -29.52 -20.97
CA PRO A 16 18.48 -29.69 -19.59
C PRO A 16 16.95 -29.56 -19.54
N THR A 17 16.27 -30.66 -19.22
CA THR A 17 14.85 -30.64 -18.86
C THR A 17 14.67 -29.84 -17.58
N VAL A 18 14.19 -28.61 -17.69
CA VAL A 18 13.72 -27.83 -16.55
C VAL A 18 12.45 -28.51 -16.06
N LEU A 19 12.56 -29.25 -14.96
CA LEU A 19 11.41 -29.87 -14.31
C LEU A 19 10.76 -28.83 -13.39
N ALA A 20 9.55 -28.42 -13.75
CA ALA A 20 8.67 -27.63 -12.89
C ALA A 20 8.56 -28.29 -11.51
N THR A 21 8.91 -27.56 -10.45
CA THR A 21 8.83 -28.04 -9.07
C THR A 21 7.73 -27.31 -8.31
N ASP A 22 6.92 -28.08 -7.56
CA ASP A 22 5.90 -27.55 -6.66
C ASP A 22 6.51 -27.26 -5.28
N TYR A 23 6.44 -26.00 -4.86
CA TYR A 23 6.86 -25.52 -3.56
C TYR A 23 5.68 -25.02 -2.72
N TYR A 24 5.87 -25.01 -1.41
CA TYR A 24 4.82 -24.72 -0.44
C TYR A 24 5.27 -23.68 0.60
N VAL A 25 4.44 -22.66 0.78
CA VAL A 25 4.56 -21.65 1.84
C VAL A 25 3.35 -21.78 2.76
N ASP A 26 3.58 -21.95 4.06
CA ASP A 26 2.51 -22.24 5.03
C ASP A 26 2.85 -21.65 6.41
N LYS A 27 2.72 -20.33 6.53
CA LYS A 27 2.99 -19.58 7.78
C LYS A 27 2.15 -20.07 8.96
N SER A 28 0.95 -20.59 8.68
CA SER A 28 0.00 -21.10 9.68
C SER A 28 0.32 -22.54 10.12
N GLY A 29 1.23 -23.23 9.41
CA GLY A 29 1.68 -24.58 9.74
C GLY A 29 0.62 -25.67 9.51
N ILE A 30 -0.34 -25.44 8.61
CA ILE A 30 -1.50 -26.31 8.37
C ILE A 30 -1.08 -27.71 7.88
N SER A 31 -0.06 -27.77 7.02
CA SER A 31 0.44 -29.00 6.41
C SER A 31 1.64 -29.61 7.15
N GLY A 32 2.33 -28.79 7.95
CA GLY A 32 3.58 -29.14 8.62
C GLY A 32 4.28 -27.88 9.17
N THR A 33 5.21 -28.06 10.10
CA THR A 33 5.94 -26.94 10.71
C THR A 33 6.78 -26.21 9.67
N CYS A 34 6.45 -24.95 9.42
CA CYS A 34 7.19 -24.13 8.48
C CYS A 34 8.57 -23.72 9.02
N ALA A 35 9.53 -23.54 8.12
CA ALA A 35 10.79 -22.84 8.38
C ALA A 35 11.43 -22.45 7.04
N ASP A 36 12.05 -21.27 6.94
CA ASP A 36 12.69 -20.83 5.68
C ASP A 36 14.02 -21.56 5.38
N ALA A 37 14.44 -22.44 6.28
CA ALA A 37 15.51 -23.43 6.09
C ALA A 37 15.00 -24.79 5.52
N ASN A 38 13.69 -25.01 5.49
CA ASN A 38 13.10 -26.22 4.93
C ASN A 38 13.33 -26.31 3.40
N PRO A 39 13.15 -27.50 2.78
CA PRO A 39 13.17 -27.64 1.32
C PRO A 39 11.96 -27.02 0.59
N GLY A 40 10.93 -26.56 1.31
CA GLY A 40 9.71 -25.98 0.70
C GLY A 40 8.73 -27.04 0.18
N THR A 41 8.74 -28.25 0.73
CA THR A 41 7.76 -29.30 0.38
C THR A 41 6.49 -29.16 1.21
N ILE A 42 5.39 -29.83 0.83
CA ILE A 42 4.12 -29.72 1.58
C ILE A 42 4.23 -30.12 3.06
N MET A 43 5.09 -31.10 3.41
CA MET A 43 5.32 -31.52 4.80
C MET A 43 6.39 -30.68 5.53
N GLN A 44 7.23 -29.96 4.76
CA GLN A 44 8.27 -29.06 5.27
C GLN A 44 8.23 -27.76 4.46
N PRO A 45 7.20 -26.92 4.68
CA PRO A 45 6.98 -25.70 3.91
C PRO A 45 7.87 -24.56 4.39
N TRP A 46 7.97 -23.49 3.61
CA TRP A 46 8.56 -22.22 4.06
C TRP A 46 7.55 -21.41 4.87
N CYS A 47 8.02 -20.50 5.73
CA CYS A 47 7.17 -19.59 6.50
C CYS A 47 6.91 -18.27 5.77
N THR A 48 7.78 -17.87 4.84
CA THR A 48 7.69 -16.60 4.11
C THR A 48 7.56 -16.81 2.60
N ILE A 49 6.85 -15.90 1.95
CA ILE A 49 6.78 -15.86 0.48
C ILE A 49 8.10 -15.33 -0.09
N ASN A 50 8.80 -14.42 0.61
CA ASN A 50 10.14 -13.97 0.21
C ASN A 50 11.15 -15.12 0.09
N LYS A 51 11.07 -16.15 0.93
CA LYS A 51 11.92 -17.35 0.78
C LYS A 51 11.66 -18.06 -0.55
N ALA A 52 10.40 -18.18 -0.96
CA ALA A 52 10.05 -18.74 -2.26
C ALA A 52 10.58 -17.87 -3.41
N VAL A 53 10.34 -16.56 -3.35
CA VAL A 53 10.80 -15.55 -4.33
C VAL A 53 12.32 -15.59 -4.58
N GLN A 54 13.12 -15.89 -3.57
CA GLN A 54 14.58 -16.05 -3.69
C GLN A 54 15.02 -17.38 -4.30
N THR A 55 14.16 -18.40 -4.29
CA THR A 55 14.51 -19.80 -4.60
C THR A 55 14.08 -20.23 -6.00
N VAL A 56 12.82 -19.95 -6.36
CA VAL A 56 12.15 -20.54 -7.55
C VAL A 56 12.69 -20.05 -8.89
N ARG A 57 12.59 -20.91 -9.91
CA ARG A 57 13.06 -20.71 -11.28
C ARG A 57 11.92 -20.92 -12.28
N ALA A 58 12.18 -20.67 -13.56
CA ALA A 58 11.21 -20.83 -14.64
C ALA A 58 10.53 -22.21 -14.62
N GLY A 59 9.19 -22.22 -14.67
CA GLY A 59 8.36 -23.43 -14.59
C GLY A 59 7.91 -23.81 -13.17
N ASP A 60 8.55 -23.31 -12.12
CA ASP A 60 8.16 -23.65 -10.74
C ASP A 60 6.81 -23.03 -10.33
N THR A 61 6.09 -23.74 -9.46
CA THR A 61 4.83 -23.27 -8.86
C THR A 61 4.94 -23.21 -7.34
N VAL A 62 4.57 -22.08 -6.75
CA VAL A 62 4.49 -21.86 -5.31
C VAL A 62 3.02 -21.86 -4.90
N TYR A 63 2.64 -22.84 -4.10
CA TYR A 63 1.35 -22.91 -3.44
C TYR A 63 1.47 -22.26 -2.06
N ILE A 64 0.71 -21.19 -1.85
CA ILE A 64 0.71 -20.42 -0.60
C ILE A 64 -0.55 -20.78 0.18
N ARG A 65 -0.39 -21.26 1.41
CA ARG A 65 -1.49 -21.63 2.30
C ARG A 65 -2.03 -20.45 3.08
N GLN A 66 -3.27 -20.60 3.56
CA GLN A 66 -3.99 -19.62 4.37
C GLN A 66 -3.09 -18.97 5.45
N GLY A 67 -3.11 -17.63 5.51
CA GLY A 67 -2.36 -16.83 6.47
C GLY A 67 -2.17 -15.38 6.05
N VAL A 68 -1.79 -14.53 7.01
CA VAL A 68 -1.41 -13.13 6.75
C VAL A 68 0.11 -13.00 6.69
N TYR A 69 0.61 -12.72 5.50
CA TYR A 69 2.01 -12.57 5.13
C TYR A 69 2.37 -11.09 5.12
N TYR A 70 2.88 -10.62 6.25
CA TYR A 70 3.32 -9.24 6.43
C TYR A 70 4.65 -8.98 5.70
N GLU A 71 4.60 -8.87 4.37
CA GLU A 71 5.78 -8.89 3.48
C GLU A 71 5.63 -7.90 2.31
N SER A 72 6.77 -7.44 1.79
CA SER A 72 6.88 -6.91 0.41
C SER A 72 7.67 -7.91 -0.42
N LEU A 73 7.24 -8.18 -1.64
CA LEU A 73 7.88 -9.15 -2.54
C LEU A 73 8.63 -8.41 -3.65
N THR A 74 9.88 -8.76 -3.88
CA THR A 74 10.68 -8.25 -5.02
C THR A 74 11.14 -9.44 -5.85
N MET A 75 10.51 -9.65 -6.99
CA MET A 75 10.71 -10.82 -7.84
C MET A 75 12.15 -10.89 -8.35
N GLN A 76 12.86 -11.98 -8.03
CA GLN A 76 14.28 -12.12 -8.38
C GLN A 76 14.47 -12.70 -9.78
N ASN A 77 13.66 -13.69 -10.15
CA ASN A 77 13.79 -14.47 -11.38
C ASN A 77 12.61 -14.23 -12.33
N SER A 78 12.87 -14.32 -13.64
CA SER A 78 11.84 -14.45 -14.67
C SER A 78 11.53 -15.92 -14.92
N GLY A 79 10.33 -16.21 -15.41
CA GLY A 79 10.04 -17.49 -16.05
C GLY A 79 10.57 -17.53 -17.49
N ALA A 80 10.00 -18.41 -18.30
CA ALA A 80 10.25 -18.50 -19.74
C ALA A 80 8.93 -18.74 -20.51
N PRO A 81 8.90 -18.55 -21.84
CA PRO A 81 7.73 -18.90 -22.66
C PRO A 81 7.27 -20.34 -22.39
N GLY A 82 5.98 -20.50 -22.11
CA GLY A 82 5.37 -21.79 -21.74
C GLY A 82 5.79 -22.37 -20.38
N ASN A 83 6.68 -21.71 -19.65
CA ASN A 83 7.21 -22.13 -18.35
C ASN A 83 7.26 -20.92 -17.39
N PRO A 84 6.10 -20.30 -17.04
CA PRO A 84 6.06 -19.18 -16.12
C PRO A 84 6.45 -19.62 -14.70
N ILE A 85 6.85 -18.67 -13.86
CA ILE A 85 6.90 -18.89 -12.41
C ILE A 85 5.52 -18.52 -11.84
N THR A 86 4.88 -19.46 -11.15
CA THR A 86 3.52 -19.24 -10.62
C THR A 86 3.55 -19.08 -9.11
N PHE A 87 2.94 -18.02 -8.58
CA PHE A 87 2.63 -17.84 -7.16
C PHE A 87 1.12 -17.83 -7.01
N LYS A 88 0.57 -18.82 -6.31
CA LYS A 88 -0.88 -18.91 -6.15
C LYS A 88 -1.32 -19.42 -4.80
N ALA A 89 -2.55 -19.09 -4.42
CA ALA A 89 -3.18 -19.69 -3.25
C ALA A 89 -3.30 -21.22 -3.42
N TYR A 90 -3.15 -21.94 -2.30
CA TYR A 90 -3.33 -23.39 -2.24
C TYR A 90 -4.81 -23.74 -2.51
N PRO A 91 -5.12 -24.87 -3.18
CA PRO A 91 -6.50 -25.31 -3.42
C PRO A 91 -7.37 -25.36 -2.16
N GLY A 92 -8.38 -24.49 -2.09
CA GLY A 92 -9.25 -24.27 -0.94
C GLY A 92 -8.97 -22.99 -0.14
N ASP A 93 -7.82 -22.35 -0.34
CA ASP A 93 -7.39 -21.12 0.34
C ASP A 93 -7.50 -19.86 -0.56
N GLU A 94 -8.01 -20.00 -1.79
CA GLU A 94 -8.18 -18.90 -2.75
C GLU A 94 -9.26 -17.89 -2.31
N CYS A 95 -9.19 -16.67 -2.82
CA CYS A 95 -10.23 -15.64 -2.65
C CYS A 95 -11.61 -16.05 -3.21
N LYS A 96 -12.54 -16.39 -2.30
CA LYS A 96 -13.94 -16.75 -2.55
C LYS A 96 -14.89 -15.58 -2.33
N GLY A 97 -16.10 -15.75 -2.84
CA GLY A 97 -17.22 -14.81 -2.69
C GLY A 97 -17.44 -13.95 -3.94
N GLU A 98 -18.70 -13.73 -4.28
CA GLU A 98 -19.15 -12.92 -5.42
C GLU A 98 -20.30 -11.97 -5.00
N TYR A 99 -20.43 -11.72 -3.69
CA TYR A 99 -21.50 -10.87 -3.15
C TYR A 99 -21.14 -9.38 -3.26
N ALA A 100 -21.95 -8.64 -4.01
CA ALA A 100 -21.87 -7.19 -4.20
C ALA A 100 -20.52 -6.64 -4.72
N GLY A 101 -19.69 -7.48 -5.35
CA GLY A 101 -18.37 -7.09 -5.83
C GLY A 101 -17.33 -6.93 -4.71
N LEU A 102 -17.40 -7.80 -3.69
CA LEU A 102 -16.37 -7.96 -2.66
C LEU A 102 -16.01 -9.45 -2.45
N LYS A 103 -14.80 -9.84 -2.88
CA LYS A 103 -14.10 -11.07 -2.48
C LYS A 103 -13.88 -11.05 -0.96
N SER A 104 -14.80 -11.67 -0.24
CA SER A 104 -14.99 -11.51 1.21
C SER A 104 -14.33 -12.61 2.05
N ASP A 105 -13.79 -13.65 1.42
CA ASP A 105 -13.11 -14.77 2.08
C ASP A 105 -11.84 -15.16 1.28
N CYS A 106 -10.75 -14.42 1.50
CA CYS A 106 -9.42 -14.75 1.00
C CYS A 106 -8.59 -15.45 2.08
N GLY A 107 -8.14 -16.67 1.82
CA GLY A 107 -7.26 -17.38 2.75
C GLY A 107 -5.86 -16.78 2.81
N VAL A 108 -5.32 -16.34 1.67
CA VAL A 108 -3.93 -15.86 1.54
C VAL A 108 -3.89 -14.34 1.41
N VAL A 109 -3.28 -13.67 2.38
CA VAL A 109 -3.17 -12.20 2.41
C VAL A 109 -1.73 -11.74 2.44
N ILE A 110 -1.32 -10.91 1.48
CA ILE A 110 -0.06 -10.14 1.50
C ILE A 110 -0.38 -8.76 2.05
N ASP A 111 0.13 -8.44 3.26
CA ASP A 111 -0.29 -7.27 4.04
C ASP A 111 0.88 -6.30 4.30
N GLY A 112 0.78 -5.10 3.75
CA GLY A 112 1.80 -4.06 3.88
C GLY A 112 1.85 -3.37 5.24
N SER A 113 0.94 -3.68 6.17
CA SER A 113 0.81 -2.98 7.44
C SER A 113 1.64 -3.58 8.60
N TYR A 114 2.00 -2.72 9.55
CA TYR A 114 2.53 -3.10 10.85
C TYR A 114 1.39 -3.08 11.87
N VAL A 115 1.09 -4.22 12.49
CA VAL A 115 0.10 -4.32 13.57
C VAL A 115 0.71 -3.78 14.86
N LEU A 116 0.06 -2.77 15.46
CA LEU A 116 0.49 -2.20 16.72
C LEU A 116 0.21 -3.18 17.86
N SER A 117 1.14 -3.27 18.81
CA SER A 117 0.99 -4.08 20.01
C SER A 117 1.45 -3.29 21.23
N GLY A 118 0.78 -3.48 22.36
CA GLY A 118 1.02 -2.73 23.59
C GLY A 118 -0.27 -2.50 24.37
N THR A 119 -0.23 -1.53 25.27
CA THR A 119 -1.37 -1.09 26.07
C THR A 119 -1.82 0.28 25.59
N TRP A 120 -3.09 0.41 25.20
CA TRP A 120 -3.68 1.69 24.85
C TRP A 120 -3.93 2.53 26.10
N GLN A 121 -3.50 3.79 26.05
CA GLN A 121 -3.73 4.78 27.09
C GLN A 121 -4.91 5.67 26.69
N ARG A 122 -5.61 6.26 27.67
CA ARG A 122 -6.71 7.21 27.41
C ARG A 122 -6.21 8.62 27.69
N ASP A 123 -6.32 9.51 26.71
CA ASP A 123 -5.93 10.91 26.84
C ASP A 123 -7.03 11.72 27.54
N GLY A 124 -8.25 11.64 27.01
CA GLY A 124 -9.45 12.29 27.51
C GLY A 124 -10.64 11.97 26.60
N GLY A 125 -11.88 12.09 27.12
CA GLY A 125 -13.07 11.77 26.31
C GLY A 125 -13.01 10.37 25.70
N ASP A 126 -13.23 10.27 24.40
CA ASP A 126 -13.16 8.99 23.67
C ASP A 126 -11.82 8.81 22.93
N ILE A 127 -10.82 9.63 23.25
CA ILE A 127 -9.49 9.64 22.63
C ILE A 127 -8.57 8.65 23.37
N TYR A 128 -8.04 7.70 22.59
CA TYR A 128 -7.04 6.73 23.04
C TYR A 128 -5.76 6.86 22.23
N TYR A 129 -4.61 6.58 22.85
CA TYR A 129 -3.32 6.60 22.17
C TYR A 129 -2.41 5.42 22.52
N ILE A 130 -1.43 5.20 21.66
CA ILE A 130 -0.35 4.24 21.86
C ILE A 130 0.97 4.82 21.35
N ASP A 131 2.06 4.50 22.04
CA ASP A 131 3.41 4.77 21.58
C ASP A 131 3.71 3.84 20.37
N VAL A 132 4.10 4.43 19.24
CA VAL A 132 4.36 3.72 18.00
C VAL A 132 5.86 3.35 17.91
N PRO A 133 6.22 2.08 17.67
CA PRO A 133 7.61 1.66 17.62
C PRO A 133 8.46 2.41 16.60
N ASP A 134 9.73 2.64 16.96
CA ASP A 134 10.72 3.28 16.08
C ASP A 134 10.83 2.53 14.75
N GLY A 135 10.88 3.29 13.66
CA GLY A 135 10.95 2.76 12.30
C GLY A 135 9.61 2.37 11.66
N VAL A 136 8.48 2.38 12.37
CA VAL A 136 7.15 2.21 11.73
C VAL A 136 6.78 3.47 10.94
N LEU A 137 6.72 4.61 11.64
CA LEU A 137 6.45 5.95 11.09
C LEU A 137 7.74 6.58 10.52
N THR A 138 8.19 6.09 9.37
CA THR A 138 9.49 6.47 8.76
C THR A 138 9.53 7.89 8.20
N GLN A 139 8.40 8.41 7.72
CA GLN A 139 8.29 9.76 7.19
C GLN A 139 6.92 10.32 7.56
N ALA A 140 6.90 11.49 8.19
CA ALA A 140 5.67 12.10 8.67
C ALA A 140 4.64 12.18 7.54
N GLY A 141 3.39 11.81 7.83
CA GLY A 141 2.27 12.11 6.96
C GLY A 141 2.07 11.18 5.77
N LYS A 142 2.86 10.13 5.65
CA LYS A 142 2.69 9.08 4.62
C LYS A 142 1.93 7.86 5.12
N ASP A 143 1.48 7.92 6.36
CA ASP A 143 0.87 6.81 7.06
C ASP A 143 -0.67 6.85 6.95
N SER A 144 -1.29 5.68 6.88
CA SER A 144 -2.72 5.39 6.95
C SER A 144 -2.96 4.38 8.06
N VAL A 145 -3.99 4.62 8.87
CA VAL A 145 -4.35 3.81 10.03
C VAL A 145 -5.54 2.94 9.70
N PHE A 146 -5.53 1.70 10.20
CA PHE A 146 -6.63 0.75 10.07
C PHE A 146 -7.00 0.19 11.44
N VAL A 147 -8.29 -0.03 11.69
CA VAL A 147 -8.83 -0.68 12.90
C VAL A 147 -9.83 -1.74 12.44
N GLU A 148 -9.62 -3.00 12.85
CA GLU A 148 -10.43 -4.15 12.41
C GLU A 148 -10.57 -4.30 10.87
N GLY A 149 -9.61 -3.76 10.13
CA GLY A 149 -9.62 -3.77 8.66
C GLY A 149 -10.08 -2.45 8.04
N ASP A 150 -10.95 -1.70 8.72
CA ASP A 150 -11.46 -0.41 8.23
C ASP A 150 -10.39 0.68 8.30
N ARG A 151 -10.27 1.47 7.22
CA ARG A 151 -9.37 2.62 7.17
C ARG A 151 -9.97 3.78 7.97
N PHE A 152 -9.21 4.30 8.93
CA PHE A 152 -9.56 5.51 9.65
C PHE A 152 -9.05 6.74 8.89
N ARG A 153 -9.72 7.88 9.08
CA ARG A 153 -9.39 9.14 8.42
C ARG A 153 -8.50 10.03 9.29
N TYR A 154 -7.69 10.89 8.68
CA TYR A 154 -7.06 11.96 9.45
C TYR A 154 -8.12 12.89 10.06
N ALA A 155 -7.91 13.31 11.29
CA ALA A 155 -8.65 14.41 11.91
C ALA A 155 -8.40 15.73 11.15
N THR A 156 -9.48 16.44 10.78
CA THR A 156 -9.46 17.58 9.84
C THR A 156 -10.48 18.66 10.20
N GLU A 157 -10.18 19.93 9.94
CA GLU A 157 -11.18 21.02 9.96
C GLU A 157 -11.30 21.65 8.56
N PRO A 158 -12.47 21.62 7.89
CA PRO A 158 -13.71 20.97 8.35
C PRO A 158 -13.67 19.44 8.29
N ASP A 159 -14.52 18.79 9.08
CA ASP A 159 -14.69 17.33 9.10
C ASP A 159 -14.98 16.73 7.71
N GLN A 160 -14.49 15.51 7.49
CA GLN A 160 -14.72 14.76 6.26
C GLN A 160 -15.53 13.50 6.52
N ALA A 161 -16.49 13.22 5.64
CA ALA A 161 -17.42 12.09 5.81
C ALA A 161 -16.81 10.71 5.48
N THR A 162 -15.63 10.65 4.85
CA THR A 162 -15.03 9.41 4.32
C THR A 162 -13.50 9.40 4.42
N PRO A 163 -12.86 8.24 4.62
CA PRO A 163 -11.40 8.09 4.66
C PRO A 163 -10.75 8.05 3.24
N TYR A 164 -11.23 8.88 2.30
CA TYR A 164 -10.83 8.87 0.88
C TYR A 164 -10.82 10.28 0.27
N PHE A 165 -9.97 10.51 -0.75
CA PHE A 165 -9.66 11.79 -1.39
C PHE A 165 -10.83 12.72 -1.77
N ASN A 166 -12.06 12.22 -1.91
CA ASN A 166 -13.23 13.04 -2.25
C ASN A 166 -13.75 13.81 -1.03
N TYR A 167 -12.85 14.57 -0.39
CA TYR A 167 -13.18 15.55 0.62
C TYR A 167 -14.21 16.53 0.03
N GLY A 168 -15.38 16.57 0.64
CA GLY A 168 -16.49 17.43 0.20
C GLY A 168 -16.42 18.83 0.82
N ASN A 169 -15.81 18.94 2.01
CA ASN A 169 -15.83 20.14 2.82
C ASN A 169 -14.46 20.82 2.78
N TYR A 170 -14.43 22.10 2.44
CA TYR A 170 -13.22 22.93 2.46
C TYR A 170 -13.58 24.34 2.90
N ASN A 171 -12.68 24.97 3.67
CA ASN A 171 -12.73 26.40 3.92
C ASN A 171 -12.20 27.16 2.69
N ILE A 172 -12.71 28.37 2.45
CA ILE A 172 -12.26 29.27 1.38
C ILE A 172 -11.46 30.39 2.02
N ALA A 173 -10.19 30.52 1.67
CA ALA A 173 -9.32 31.56 2.23
C ALA A 173 -9.83 32.97 1.84
N GLN A 174 -9.91 33.89 2.81
CA GLN A 174 -10.24 35.30 2.49
C GLN A 174 -9.07 35.98 1.77
N SER A 175 -7.83 35.66 2.15
CA SER A 175 -6.62 36.04 1.43
C SER A 175 -5.54 34.97 1.58
N MET A 176 -4.67 34.84 0.58
CA MET A 176 -3.59 33.86 0.55
C MET A 176 -2.36 34.41 -0.16
N THR A 177 -1.18 34.05 0.32
CA THR A 177 0.11 34.25 -0.34
C THR A 177 0.84 32.92 -0.47
N GLU A 178 2.04 32.91 -1.06
CA GLU A 178 2.88 31.71 -1.15
C GLU A 178 3.22 31.09 0.22
N SER A 179 3.17 31.87 1.31
CA SER A 179 3.59 31.46 2.65
C SER A 179 2.59 31.79 3.77
N SER A 180 1.37 32.27 3.44
CA SER A 180 0.36 32.60 4.44
C SER A 180 -1.08 32.46 3.95
N VAL A 181 -2.00 32.27 4.90
CA VAL A 181 -3.46 32.34 4.69
C VAL A 181 -4.05 33.21 5.78
N TYR A 182 -4.93 34.14 5.39
CA TYR A 182 -5.74 34.95 6.29
C TYR A 182 -7.22 34.62 6.10
N ASP A 183 -7.88 34.24 7.19
CA ASP A 183 -9.30 33.90 7.23
C ASP A 183 -9.84 34.09 8.67
N PRO A 184 -10.36 35.28 9.01
CA PRO A 184 -10.87 35.59 10.35
C PRO A 184 -12.21 34.92 10.66
N VAL A 185 -12.85 34.26 9.69
CA VAL A 185 -14.09 33.51 9.91
C VAL A 185 -13.75 32.17 10.53
N ASN A 186 -12.87 31.40 9.89
CA ASN A 186 -12.56 30.02 10.29
C ASN A 186 -11.31 29.93 11.20
N LEU A 187 -10.33 30.81 11.00
CA LEU A 187 -9.10 30.87 11.80
C LEU A 187 -9.26 31.88 12.95
N ASN A 188 -10.23 31.64 13.83
CA ASN A 188 -10.61 32.55 14.92
C ASN A 188 -10.03 32.18 16.31
N GLN A 189 -9.18 31.16 16.37
CA GLN A 189 -8.60 30.60 17.59
C GLN A 189 -7.45 31.48 18.14
N ALA A 190 -6.91 31.11 19.31
CA ALA A 190 -5.81 31.85 19.95
C ALA A 190 -4.49 31.80 19.14
N ASN A 191 -3.63 32.81 19.29
CA ASN A 191 -2.30 32.81 18.67
C ASN A 191 -1.52 31.55 19.03
N GLY A 192 -0.86 30.95 18.04
CA GLY A 192 -0.11 29.70 18.17
C GLY A 192 -0.95 28.41 18.13
N PHE A 193 -2.29 28.50 18.16
CA PHE A 193 -3.18 27.33 18.25
C PHE A 193 -2.95 26.28 17.14
N TRP A 194 -2.67 26.71 15.91
CA TRP A 194 -2.45 25.81 14.77
C TRP A 194 -0.98 25.44 14.53
N THR A 195 -0.04 26.00 15.30
CA THR A 195 1.40 25.83 15.05
C THR A 195 1.82 24.37 15.22
N GLY A 196 2.46 23.82 14.19
CA GLY A 196 2.94 22.45 14.16
C GLY A 196 1.91 21.40 13.75
N GLY A 197 0.66 21.80 13.48
CA GLY A 197 -0.26 21.04 12.62
C GLY A 197 0.05 21.27 11.14
N TYR A 198 -0.82 20.78 10.25
CA TYR A 198 -0.66 20.91 8.81
C TYR A 198 -1.87 21.57 8.16
N VAL A 199 -1.64 22.23 7.03
CA VAL A 199 -2.68 22.79 6.16
C VAL A 199 -2.58 22.16 4.77
N LYS A 200 -3.71 21.66 4.26
CA LYS A 200 -3.84 21.05 2.93
C LYS A 200 -4.65 21.98 2.03
N PHE A 201 -4.03 22.41 0.94
CA PHE A 201 -4.62 23.23 -0.12
C PHE A 201 -5.07 22.37 -1.28
N ARG A 202 -6.28 22.63 -1.79
CA ARG A 202 -6.80 22.10 -3.05
C ARG A 202 -6.84 23.23 -4.08
N PHE A 203 -6.13 23.03 -5.20
CA PHE A 203 -6.10 23.97 -6.33
C PHE A 203 -6.96 23.46 -7.49
N THR A 204 -6.96 22.15 -7.69
CA THR A 204 -7.88 21.40 -8.55
C THR A 204 -8.19 20.08 -7.87
N ASP A 205 -9.13 19.29 -8.41
CA ASP A 205 -9.47 17.96 -7.88
C ASP A 205 -8.24 17.05 -7.75
N SER A 206 -7.30 17.16 -8.71
CA SER A 206 -6.06 16.38 -8.79
C SER A 206 -4.81 17.10 -8.27
N SER A 207 -4.88 18.40 -7.93
CA SER A 207 -3.72 19.19 -7.49
C SER A 207 -3.90 19.68 -6.06
N HIS A 208 -3.16 19.05 -5.16
CA HIS A 208 -3.10 19.41 -3.74
C HIS A 208 -1.68 19.84 -3.36
N ARG A 209 -1.53 20.72 -2.37
CA ARG A 209 -0.24 20.98 -1.68
C ARG A 209 -0.49 20.96 -0.20
N ILE A 210 0.49 20.48 0.56
CA ILE A 210 0.39 20.37 2.01
C ILE A 210 1.63 21.02 2.61
N ARG A 211 1.44 21.71 3.74
CA ARG A 211 2.50 22.42 4.45
C ARG A 211 2.34 22.25 5.95
N GLU A 212 3.46 22.17 6.64
CA GLU A 212 3.49 22.33 8.10
C GLU A 212 3.26 23.81 8.44
N ILE A 213 2.48 24.06 9.48
CA ILE A 213 2.14 25.40 9.94
C ILE A 213 3.25 25.87 10.88
N THR A 214 4.06 26.81 10.41
CA THR A 214 5.20 27.36 11.16
C THR A 214 4.79 28.45 12.13
N GLY A 215 3.61 29.06 11.94
CA GLY A 215 3.06 30.04 12.87
C GLY A 215 1.57 30.30 12.66
N PHE A 216 0.93 30.83 13.70
CA PHE A 216 -0.44 31.32 13.65
C PHE A 216 -0.60 32.55 14.53
N THR A 217 -1.00 33.70 13.98
CA THR A 217 -1.18 34.95 14.73
C THR A 217 -2.18 35.85 14.02
N SER A 218 -3.09 36.48 14.78
CA SER A 218 -4.07 37.45 14.26
C SER A 218 -4.81 36.93 13.01
N ASN A 219 -5.43 35.76 13.15
CA ASN A 219 -6.18 35.06 12.09
C ASN A 219 -5.37 34.68 10.84
N THR A 220 -4.03 34.76 10.92
CA THR A 220 -3.12 34.47 9.80
C THR A 220 -2.28 33.23 10.11
N LEU A 221 -2.43 32.19 9.28
CA LEU A 221 -1.51 31.04 9.23
C LEU A 221 -0.23 31.44 8.48
N SER A 222 0.90 30.89 8.91
CA SER A 222 2.20 30.98 8.22
C SER A 222 2.78 29.59 8.01
N PHE A 223 3.43 29.39 6.86
CA PHE A 223 3.99 28.11 6.44
C PHE A 223 5.13 28.30 5.43
N ASP A 224 5.93 27.26 5.21
CA ASP A 224 7.00 27.28 4.21
C ASP A 224 6.44 27.51 2.78
N PRO A 225 7.10 28.33 1.93
CA PRO A 225 6.58 28.73 0.64
C PRO A 225 6.04 27.59 -0.24
N LEU A 226 4.94 27.86 -0.93
CA LEU A 226 4.36 26.99 -1.95
C LEU A 226 5.17 27.07 -3.24
N ASP A 227 5.42 25.92 -3.86
CA ASP A 227 6.09 25.80 -5.15
C ASP A 227 5.06 25.89 -6.29
N ILE A 228 4.44 27.07 -6.43
CA ILE A 228 3.43 27.42 -7.46
C ILE A 228 3.47 28.94 -7.75
N ASP A 229 3.14 29.33 -8.99
CA ASP A 229 2.75 30.71 -9.30
C ASP A 229 1.24 30.88 -9.02
N ILE A 230 0.93 31.60 -7.95
CA ILE A 230 -0.44 31.85 -7.48
C ILE A 230 -1.24 32.70 -8.49
N GLY A 231 -0.58 33.51 -9.32
CA GLY A 231 -1.20 34.51 -10.19
C GLY A 231 -2.11 33.95 -11.29
N ASN A 232 -2.01 32.66 -11.62
CA ASN A 232 -2.72 32.03 -12.75
C ASN A 232 -3.97 31.22 -12.34
N LEU A 233 -4.49 31.38 -11.13
CA LEU A 233 -5.53 30.50 -10.55
C LEU A 233 -6.79 31.28 -10.09
N HIS A 234 -7.89 31.18 -10.85
CA HIS A 234 -9.21 31.79 -10.56
C HIS A 234 -10.32 30.77 -10.95
N ASP A 235 -11.51 30.67 -10.34
CA ASP A 235 -12.19 31.47 -9.30
C ASP A 235 -12.49 30.65 -8.01
N GLY A 236 -12.83 31.31 -6.91
CA GLY A 236 -13.10 30.65 -5.62
C GLY A 236 -12.89 31.55 -4.39
N LYS A 237 -11.69 31.67 -3.83
CA LYS A 237 -10.38 31.21 -4.33
C LYS A 237 -9.61 30.48 -3.21
N TYR A 238 -8.78 29.50 -3.60
CA TYR A 238 -7.93 28.64 -2.76
C TYR A 238 -8.67 27.98 -1.57
N THR A 239 -9.10 26.75 -1.80
CA THR A 239 -9.72 25.92 -0.76
C THR A 239 -8.66 25.28 0.13
N TYR A 240 -8.89 25.26 1.43
CA TYR A 240 -8.00 24.65 2.41
C TYR A 240 -8.74 23.85 3.48
N ILE A 241 -8.05 22.89 4.08
CA ILE A 241 -8.43 22.24 5.33
C ILE A 241 -7.22 22.21 6.28
N MET A 242 -7.49 22.22 7.58
CA MET A 242 -6.53 21.88 8.61
C MET A 242 -6.48 20.35 8.74
N ILE A 243 -5.32 19.77 9.01
CA ILE A 243 -5.15 18.31 9.11
C ILE A 243 -4.08 17.95 10.14
N ASN A 244 -4.27 16.81 10.81
CA ASN A 244 -3.32 16.23 11.77
C ASN A 244 -2.90 17.20 12.89
N HIS A 245 -3.90 17.67 13.65
CA HIS A 245 -3.74 18.45 14.86
C HIS A 245 -4.64 17.86 15.96
N LEU A 246 -4.15 17.68 17.19
CA LEU A 246 -4.86 16.93 18.24
C LEU A 246 -6.25 17.51 18.56
N SER A 247 -6.43 18.83 18.46
CA SER A 247 -7.72 19.49 18.71
C SER A 247 -8.81 19.20 17.66
N LEU A 248 -8.46 18.53 16.56
CA LEU A 248 -9.39 18.14 15.49
C LEU A 248 -9.97 16.73 15.70
N LEU A 249 -9.43 15.97 16.66
CA LEU A 249 -9.81 14.59 16.86
C LEU A 249 -11.08 14.53 17.72
N ASP A 250 -12.26 14.56 17.09
CA ASP A 250 -13.53 14.60 17.83
C ASP A 250 -14.66 13.66 17.32
N GLN A 251 -14.53 13.12 16.09
CA GLN A 251 -15.49 12.15 15.54
C GLN A 251 -14.99 10.70 15.55
N PRO A 252 -15.90 9.70 15.51
CA PRO A 252 -15.53 8.30 15.38
C PRO A 252 -14.87 8.01 14.02
N GLY A 253 -13.86 7.14 14.03
CA GLY A 253 -13.11 6.76 12.84
C GLY A 253 -11.99 7.74 12.46
N GLU A 254 -11.64 8.66 13.35
CA GLU A 254 -10.54 9.63 13.14
C GLU A 254 -9.26 9.24 13.87
N PHE A 255 -8.15 9.74 13.36
CA PHE A 255 -6.84 9.64 13.98
C PHE A 255 -5.99 10.91 13.85
N TYR A 256 -5.05 11.05 14.78
CA TYR A 256 -4.00 12.06 14.78
C TYR A 256 -2.67 11.35 15.10
N ILE A 257 -1.59 11.71 14.41
CA ILE A 257 -0.25 11.23 14.71
C ILE A 257 0.62 12.40 15.16
N ASP A 258 1.15 12.28 16.38
CA ASP A 258 2.23 13.13 16.85
C ASP A 258 3.56 12.56 16.34
N TYR A 259 4.05 13.15 15.26
CA TYR A 259 5.34 12.82 14.65
C TYR A 259 6.54 13.43 15.40
N LYS A 260 6.32 14.28 16.40
CA LYS A 260 7.34 15.10 17.09
C LYS A 260 7.73 14.57 18.46
N SER A 261 6.85 13.81 19.12
CA SER A 261 7.22 13.06 20.34
C SER A 261 8.22 11.93 20.05
N SER A 262 8.93 11.52 21.11
CA SER A 262 9.80 10.36 21.13
C SER A 262 9.46 9.53 22.38
N PRO A 263 8.88 8.32 22.24
CA PRO A 263 8.40 7.73 20.99
C PRO A 263 7.27 8.55 20.35
N LYS A 264 7.08 8.38 19.03
CA LYS A 264 5.96 8.99 18.30
C LYS A 264 4.65 8.35 18.75
N ARG A 265 3.52 9.06 18.64
CA ARG A 265 2.21 8.57 19.13
C ARG A 265 1.13 8.60 18.07
N LEU A 266 0.34 7.54 18.04
CA LEU A 266 -0.94 7.48 17.34
C LEU A 266 -2.07 7.70 18.36
N TYR A 267 -2.91 8.69 18.12
CA TYR A 267 -4.16 8.95 18.84
C TYR A 267 -5.35 8.65 17.90
N LEU A 268 -6.43 8.06 18.40
CA LEU A 268 -7.64 7.78 17.61
C LEU A 268 -8.92 7.79 18.46
N ILE A 269 -10.06 7.88 17.78
CA ILE A 269 -11.40 7.60 18.32
C ILE A 269 -11.99 6.45 17.50
N THR A 270 -12.27 5.32 18.15
CA THR A 270 -12.88 4.15 17.49
C THR A 270 -14.32 4.42 17.04
N LEU A 271 -14.84 3.61 16.12
CA LEU A 271 -16.22 3.72 15.64
C LEU A 271 -17.27 3.56 16.75
N ASP A 272 -16.98 2.76 17.77
CA ASP A 272 -17.82 2.52 18.96
C ASP A 272 -17.50 3.46 20.14
N ARG A 273 -16.55 4.39 19.97
CA ARG A 273 -16.01 5.30 20.99
C ARG A 273 -15.41 4.59 22.23
N GLN A 274 -15.17 3.28 22.17
CA GLN A 274 -14.54 2.49 23.24
C GLN A 274 -13.02 2.40 23.10
N SER A 275 -12.36 1.78 24.08
CA SER A 275 -10.92 1.52 23.98
C SER A 275 -10.64 0.54 22.83
N PRO A 276 -9.67 0.82 21.94
CA PRO A 276 -9.20 -0.13 20.91
C PRO A 276 -8.40 -1.31 21.48
N GLN A 277 -8.35 -1.48 22.81
CA GLN A 277 -7.61 -2.57 23.44
C GLN A 277 -8.21 -3.94 23.07
N GLY A 278 -7.41 -4.77 22.40
CA GLY A 278 -7.85 -6.06 21.86
C GLY A 278 -8.34 -6.01 20.43
N GLN A 279 -8.49 -4.82 19.84
CA GLN A 279 -8.74 -4.65 18.41
C GLN A 279 -7.43 -4.70 17.61
N VAL A 280 -7.49 -5.16 16.36
CA VAL A 280 -6.37 -5.14 15.40
C VAL A 280 -6.22 -3.74 14.82
N VAL A 281 -5.33 -2.95 15.42
CA VAL A 281 -4.92 -1.65 14.87
C VAL A 281 -3.62 -1.80 14.09
N SER A 282 -3.57 -1.32 12.84
CA SER A 282 -2.37 -1.38 12.01
C SER A 282 -2.10 -0.10 11.21
N ILE A 283 -0.84 0.11 10.85
CA ILE A 283 -0.37 1.27 10.06
C ILE A 283 0.31 0.74 8.78
N ASN A 284 0.02 1.30 7.60
CA ASN A 284 0.77 0.94 6.38
C ASN A 284 2.27 1.26 6.54
N HIS A 285 3.13 0.27 6.27
CA HIS A 285 4.56 0.36 6.63
C HIS A 285 5.48 -0.03 5.47
N ARG A 286 5.13 -1.09 4.74
CA ARG A 286 5.92 -1.64 3.63
C ARG A 286 5.60 -0.94 2.31
N SER A 287 6.55 -0.90 1.39
CA SER A 287 6.50 -0.05 0.19
C SER A 287 5.49 -0.55 -0.86
N LYS A 288 5.79 -1.64 -1.56
CA LYS A 288 4.96 -2.25 -2.61
C LYS A 288 4.57 -3.68 -2.22
N GLY A 289 3.46 -4.19 -2.74
CA GLY A 289 3.08 -5.59 -2.52
C GLY A 289 3.99 -6.56 -3.26
N ILE A 290 3.96 -6.50 -4.60
CA ILE A 290 4.75 -7.34 -5.49
C ILE A 290 5.41 -6.46 -6.56
N TYR A 291 6.74 -6.39 -6.52
CA TYR A 291 7.56 -5.64 -7.46
C TYR A 291 8.19 -6.60 -8.47
N MET A 292 7.86 -6.42 -9.75
CA MET A 292 8.19 -7.32 -10.87
C MET A 292 8.96 -6.61 -11.98
N ASN A 293 9.55 -5.45 -11.70
CA ASN A 293 10.29 -4.68 -12.70
C ASN A 293 11.40 -5.52 -13.35
N TYR A 294 11.46 -5.47 -14.69
CA TYR A 294 12.35 -6.28 -15.53
C TYR A 294 12.20 -7.81 -15.36
N LYS A 295 11.03 -8.30 -14.93
CA LYS A 295 10.73 -9.73 -14.82
C LYS A 295 9.58 -10.10 -15.74
N SER A 296 9.73 -11.22 -16.44
CA SER A 296 8.80 -11.74 -17.45
C SER A 296 8.32 -13.14 -17.07
N TYR A 297 7.21 -13.59 -17.62
CA TYR A 297 6.67 -14.95 -17.44
C TYR A 297 6.42 -15.29 -15.96
N ILE A 298 5.61 -14.48 -15.28
CA ILE A 298 5.21 -14.65 -13.89
C ILE A 298 3.68 -14.62 -13.80
N ARG A 299 3.11 -15.55 -13.03
CA ARG A 299 1.69 -15.61 -12.71
C ARG A 299 1.45 -15.38 -11.22
N ILE A 300 0.59 -14.42 -10.89
CA ILE A 300 0.12 -14.11 -9.53
C ILE A 300 -1.37 -14.44 -9.46
N GLU A 301 -1.76 -15.42 -8.65
CA GLU A 301 -3.12 -15.98 -8.71
C GLU A 301 -3.81 -16.23 -7.35
N GLY A 302 -5.03 -15.69 -7.21
CA GLY A 302 -5.94 -16.00 -6.10
C GLY A 302 -5.56 -15.40 -4.74
N LEU A 303 -4.70 -14.38 -4.71
CA LEU A 303 -4.16 -13.76 -3.51
C LEU A 303 -4.91 -12.48 -3.14
N GLU A 304 -4.96 -12.13 -1.86
CA GLU A 304 -5.29 -10.78 -1.39
C GLU A 304 -4.00 -9.95 -1.24
N ILE A 305 -3.99 -8.70 -1.71
CA ILE A 305 -2.85 -7.80 -1.62
C ILE A 305 -3.32 -6.43 -1.12
N ARG A 306 -2.93 -6.07 0.12
CA ARG A 306 -3.49 -4.89 0.78
C ARG A 306 -2.53 -4.09 1.66
N LYS A 307 -2.92 -2.85 1.96
CA LYS A 307 -2.32 -1.97 2.98
C LYS A 307 -0.82 -1.66 2.79
N HIS A 308 -0.30 -1.76 1.57
CA HIS A 308 1.02 -1.24 1.22
C HIS A 308 0.99 0.28 1.17
N ARG A 309 2.13 0.92 1.47
CA ARG A 309 2.23 2.39 1.50
C ARG A 309 2.22 3.01 0.10
N GLY A 310 2.76 2.27 -0.88
CA GLY A 310 2.53 2.48 -2.32
C GLY A 310 1.64 1.38 -2.92
N GLY A 311 1.75 1.19 -4.23
CA GLY A 311 0.88 0.28 -5.01
C GLY A 311 1.06 -1.22 -4.73
N ALA A 312 0.05 -2.00 -5.13
CA ALA A 312 -0.02 -3.43 -4.85
C ALA A 312 0.89 -4.25 -5.76
N ILE A 313 0.74 -4.14 -7.07
CA ILE A 313 1.59 -4.81 -8.07
C ILE A 313 2.24 -3.76 -8.98
N ASP A 314 3.54 -3.90 -9.20
CA ASP A 314 4.36 -2.95 -9.95
C ASP A 314 5.24 -3.66 -10.97
N ILE A 315 5.07 -3.34 -12.26
CA ILE A 315 5.68 -4.04 -13.41
C ILE A 315 6.23 -3.00 -14.39
N GLN A 316 7.41 -2.44 -14.12
CA GLN A 316 7.99 -1.39 -14.97
C GLN A 316 9.33 -1.82 -15.58
N ASP A 317 9.56 -1.39 -16.82
CA ASP A 317 10.85 -1.43 -17.48
C ASP A 317 11.22 -0.02 -17.95
N TYR A 318 12.32 0.52 -17.41
CA TYR A 318 12.85 1.85 -17.73
C TYR A 318 13.86 1.88 -18.90
N TYR A 319 14.20 0.72 -19.48
CA TYR A 319 15.24 0.56 -20.48
C TYR A 319 14.76 -0.03 -21.81
N HIS A 320 13.45 -0.28 -21.95
CA HIS A 320 12.81 -0.86 -23.15
C HIS A 320 13.41 -2.22 -23.56
N SER A 321 13.69 -3.07 -22.57
CA SER A 321 14.03 -4.50 -22.76
C SER A 321 12.81 -5.40 -23.02
N ASP A 322 11.59 -4.86 -22.92
CA ASP A 322 10.29 -5.50 -23.07
C ASP A 322 10.00 -6.59 -22.02
N ILE A 323 9.11 -6.30 -21.08
CA ILE A 323 8.53 -7.34 -20.21
C ILE A 323 7.50 -8.13 -21.01
N ASP A 324 7.37 -9.44 -20.77
CA ASP A 324 6.42 -10.29 -21.49
C ASP A 324 5.75 -11.35 -20.58
N GLY A 325 4.54 -11.78 -20.95
CA GLY A 325 3.83 -12.91 -20.35
C GLY A 325 3.55 -12.77 -18.84
N ILE A 326 3.02 -11.65 -18.39
CA ILE A 326 2.63 -11.47 -16.98
C ILE A 326 1.14 -11.76 -16.81
N ASP A 327 0.81 -12.68 -15.90
CA ASP A 327 -0.55 -13.03 -15.53
C ASP A 327 -0.85 -12.50 -14.11
N VAL A 328 -1.87 -11.65 -13.98
CA VAL A 328 -2.45 -11.28 -12.69
C VAL A 328 -3.90 -11.74 -12.72
N VAL A 329 -4.25 -12.78 -11.97
CA VAL A 329 -5.56 -13.46 -12.12
C VAL A 329 -6.23 -13.80 -10.79
N ASN A 330 -7.56 -13.65 -10.69
CA ASN A 330 -8.36 -14.05 -9.52
C ASN A 330 -8.03 -13.36 -8.17
N ASN A 331 -7.21 -12.29 -8.15
CA ASN A 331 -6.74 -11.64 -6.92
C ASN A 331 -7.77 -10.65 -6.33
N TYR A 332 -7.63 -10.31 -5.05
CA TYR A 332 -8.33 -9.21 -4.39
C TYR A 332 -7.31 -8.12 -4.00
N ILE A 333 -7.35 -6.97 -4.67
CA ILE A 333 -6.30 -5.96 -4.57
C ILE A 333 -6.89 -4.65 -4.06
N HIS A 334 -6.66 -4.35 -2.78
CA HIS A 334 -7.36 -3.24 -2.13
C HIS A 334 -6.56 -2.48 -1.08
N ASP A 335 -6.98 -1.25 -0.82
CA ASP A 335 -6.43 -0.42 0.27
C ASP A 335 -4.90 -0.19 0.21
N ASN A 336 -4.29 -0.28 -0.98
CA ASN A 336 -2.89 0.07 -1.20
C ASN A 336 -2.72 1.57 -1.51
N GLY A 337 -1.56 2.12 -1.17
CA GLY A 337 -1.32 3.56 -1.21
C GLY A 337 -1.82 4.30 0.04
N ASN A 338 -1.54 5.59 0.10
CA ASN A 338 -2.14 6.50 1.08
C ASN A 338 -3.05 7.54 0.39
N PRO A 339 -4.39 7.36 0.45
CA PRO A 339 -5.34 8.25 -0.19
C PRO A 339 -5.66 9.53 0.62
N GLU A 340 -4.97 9.80 1.73
CA GLU A 340 -5.27 10.95 2.60
C GLU A 340 -4.04 11.69 3.13
N GLY A 341 -2.85 11.09 2.97
CA GLY A 341 -1.62 11.53 3.59
C GLY A 341 -1.31 13.01 3.43
N ILE A 342 -0.75 13.57 4.50
CA ILE A 342 -0.09 14.88 4.53
C ILE A 342 1.03 14.94 3.46
N PHE A 343 1.59 13.78 3.09
CA PHE A 343 2.36 13.62 1.86
C PHE A 343 1.80 12.45 1.06
N TYR A 344 1.48 12.71 -0.21
CA TYR A 344 0.89 11.74 -1.13
C TYR A 344 1.87 10.57 -1.39
N GLU A 345 1.48 9.34 -1.01
CA GLU A 345 2.08 8.13 -1.57
C GLU A 345 1.05 7.42 -2.45
N GLY A 346 1.35 7.42 -3.74
CA GLY A 346 0.52 6.80 -4.76
C GLY A 346 0.59 5.29 -4.74
N GLY A 347 -0.56 4.65 -4.81
CA GLY A 347 -0.68 3.22 -5.00
C GLY A 347 -1.77 2.86 -6.00
N ASP A 348 -1.36 2.42 -7.18
CA ASP A 348 -2.21 1.67 -8.09
C ASP A 348 -2.40 0.22 -7.60
N GLY A 349 -3.51 -0.41 -7.99
CA GLY A 349 -3.69 -1.85 -7.81
C GLY A 349 -2.68 -2.65 -8.65
N VAL A 350 -2.68 -2.41 -9.97
CA VAL A 350 -1.64 -2.88 -10.90
C VAL A 350 -1.10 -1.69 -11.70
N ALA A 351 0.19 -1.42 -11.60
CA ALA A 351 0.91 -0.54 -12.50
C ALA A 351 1.79 -1.36 -13.44
N ALA A 352 1.65 -1.18 -14.76
CA ALA A 352 2.44 -1.86 -15.77
C ALA A 352 2.92 -0.91 -16.87
N GLN A 353 4.19 -0.99 -17.27
CA GLN A 353 4.80 -0.16 -18.32
C GLN A 353 5.77 -0.97 -19.18
N ASN A 354 5.79 -0.75 -20.51
CA ASN A 354 6.55 -1.54 -21.49
C ASN A 354 6.31 -3.07 -21.36
N VAL A 355 5.04 -3.50 -21.21
CA VAL A 355 4.65 -4.90 -21.01
C VAL A 355 3.87 -5.47 -22.20
N ARG A 356 4.36 -6.59 -22.75
CA ARG A 356 3.67 -7.46 -23.71
C ARG A 356 3.03 -8.65 -22.98
N GLY A 357 2.02 -9.25 -23.60
CA GLY A 357 1.40 -10.46 -23.06
C GLY A 357 0.85 -10.33 -21.63
N LEU A 358 0.39 -9.14 -21.23
CA LEU A 358 -0.19 -8.89 -19.91
C LEU A 358 -1.65 -9.35 -19.85
N LEU A 359 -1.94 -10.35 -19.02
CA LEU A 359 -3.29 -10.79 -18.68
C LEU A 359 -3.68 -10.24 -17.30
N VAL A 360 -4.77 -9.46 -17.24
CA VAL A 360 -5.40 -9.04 -15.98
C VAL A 360 -6.85 -9.51 -15.99
N GLU A 361 -7.14 -10.64 -15.35
CA GLU A 361 -8.43 -11.35 -15.45
C GLU A 361 -9.02 -11.68 -14.07
N ASN A 362 -10.33 -11.49 -13.89
CA ASN A 362 -11.08 -11.85 -12.67
C ASN A 362 -10.50 -11.32 -11.33
N ASN A 363 -9.70 -10.25 -11.40
CA ASN A 363 -9.24 -9.53 -10.22
C ASN A 363 -10.29 -8.50 -9.80
N GLU A 364 -10.38 -8.29 -8.50
CA GLU A 364 -11.22 -7.25 -7.93
C GLU A 364 -10.33 -6.14 -7.33
N PHE A 365 -10.65 -4.89 -7.63
CA PHE A 365 -9.87 -3.72 -7.22
C PHE A 365 -10.71 -2.76 -6.42
N PHE A 366 -10.26 -2.39 -5.22
CA PHE A 366 -11.06 -1.58 -4.30
C PHE A 366 -10.18 -0.61 -3.50
N ARG A 367 -10.53 0.69 -3.45
CA ARG A 367 -9.92 1.66 -2.51
C ARG A 367 -8.38 1.78 -2.56
N ASN A 368 -7.75 1.48 -3.70
CA ASN A 368 -6.35 1.82 -3.98
C ASN A 368 -6.22 3.33 -4.28
N SER A 369 -5.10 3.98 -3.93
CA SER A 369 -5.04 5.46 -3.82
C SER A 369 -4.92 6.26 -5.13
N ILE A 370 -4.43 5.65 -6.23
CA ILE A 370 -4.46 6.27 -7.58
C ILE A 370 -5.49 5.55 -8.45
N SER A 371 -5.11 4.42 -9.05
CA SER A 371 -5.90 3.69 -10.05
C SER A 371 -6.19 2.26 -9.58
N ALA A 372 -7.24 1.64 -10.12
CA ALA A 372 -7.36 0.19 -10.10
C ALA A 372 -6.21 -0.46 -10.92
N ILE A 373 -6.07 -0.01 -12.17
CA ILE A 373 -5.04 -0.45 -13.11
C ILE A 373 -4.52 0.76 -13.88
N VAL A 374 -3.21 0.84 -14.11
CA VAL A 374 -2.59 1.82 -15.01
C VAL A 374 -1.63 1.13 -15.97
N PHE A 375 -1.74 1.48 -17.25
CA PHE A 375 -0.88 0.99 -18.33
C PHE A 375 -0.09 2.16 -18.95
N GLY A 376 1.23 2.09 -18.84
CA GLY A 376 2.16 2.93 -19.60
C GLY A 376 2.62 2.23 -20.88
N GLY A 377 3.05 3.03 -21.86
CA GLY A 377 3.62 2.54 -23.12
C GLY A 377 4.85 1.66 -22.92
#